data_AF-A0A9F5MT31-F1
#
_entry.id   AF-A0A9F5MT31-F1
#
_cell.length_a   1.000
_cell.length_b   1.000
_cell.length_c   1.000
_cell.angle_alpha   90.00
_cell.angle_beta   90.00
_cell.angle_gamma   90.00
#
_symmetry.space_group_name_H-M   'P 1'
#
loop_
_entity.id
_entity.type
_entity.pdbx_description
1 polymer ?
#
loop_
_entity_poly.entity_id
_entity_poly.type
_entity_poly.pdbx_seq_one_letter_code
_entity_poly.pdbx_strand_id
1 'polypeptide(L)'
;MSSVLTDGGRLCPPPAPRAVFSPPRACRRAGSAPGPEKIQVQVFGAGLGRVFGGSELQERRVSERVTLCQAGCVEVEADTEAVVGQSFKIRCISCKKRSETEAEAFTQWFFRQEGTTDLVKILQYDPYDKLSVYDPRFENLVMWNGTKNIADLQDVSIFILNVTSEHAGEYICSINRTLHYANEFSHNILINKTIHIDVVEKANRDTASIVSEIMMYVLIVVLTIWLVAEMIYCYKKIAAATEAAAQENASEYLAITSESKENCTGVQVAE
;
A
#
# COMPACT_ATOMS: atom_id res chain seq x y z
N MET A 1 -60.73 -45.17 -29.45
CA MET A 1 -59.30 -45.47 -29.53
C MET A 1 -58.80 -44.85 -30.83
N SER A 2 -58.54 -43.54 -30.79
CA SER A 2 -58.20 -42.73 -31.97
C SER A 2 -57.31 -41.55 -31.57
N SER A 3 -56.44 -41.19 -32.52
CA SER A 3 -55.74 -39.91 -32.76
C SER A 3 -54.59 -39.46 -31.85
N VAL A 4 -53.36 -39.72 -32.32
CA VAL A 4 -52.34 -38.76 -32.81
C VAL A 4 -52.36 -37.34 -32.20
N LEU A 5 -51.25 -36.89 -31.60
CA LEU A 5 -50.57 -35.63 -31.98
C LEU A 5 -49.17 -35.49 -31.35
N THR A 6 -48.29 -34.89 -32.14
CA THR A 6 -46.85 -34.66 -32.01
C THR A 6 -46.45 -33.47 -31.12
N ASP A 7 -45.31 -33.65 -30.45
CA ASP A 7 -44.19 -32.75 -30.11
C ASP A 7 -44.36 -31.20 -30.08
N GLY A 8 -43.79 -30.56 -29.06
CA GLY A 8 -43.68 -29.09 -28.96
C GLY A 8 -43.78 -28.47 -27.55
N GLY A 9 -43.10 -29.01 -26.53
CA GLY A 9 -43.11 -28.45 -25.16
C GLY A 9 -42.12 -27.29 -24.95
N ARG A 10 -42.62 -26.06 -24.76
CA ARG A 10 -41.83 -24.90 -24.28
C ARG A 10 -41.76 -24.86 -22.75
N LEU A 11 -40.53 -25.05 -22.24
CA LEU A 11 -39.81 -24.27 -21.23
C LEU A 11 -40.62 -23.59 -20.08
N CYS A 12 -40.54 -24.20 -18.88
CA CYS A 12 -40.50 -23.48 -17.61
C CYS A 12 -39.10 -23.69 -16.99
N PRO A 13 -38.42 -22.65 -16.48
CA PRO A 13 -37.08 -22.80 -15.89
C PRO A 13 -37.13 -23.49 -14.52
N PRO A 14 -36.09 -24.27 -14.15
CA PRO A 14 -35.99 -24.89 -12.84
C PRO A 14 -35.68 -23.84 -11.74
N PRO A 15 -36.09 -24.10 -10.48
CA PRO A 15 -35.84 -23.19 -9.36
C PRO A 15 -34.36 -23.15 -8.96
N ALA A 16 -33.89 -21.95 -8.59
CA ALA A 16 -32.52 -21.70 -8.13
C ALA A 16 -32.13 -22.55 -6.91
N PRO A 17 -30.88 -23.05 -6.82
CA PRO A 17 -30.42 -23.75 -5.64
C PRO A 17 -30.23 -22.79 -4.46
N ARG A 18 -30.79 -23.17 -3.31
CA ARG A 18 -30.69 -22.47 -2.02
C ARG A 18 -29.23 -22.33 -1.60
N ALA A 19 -28.80 -21.09 -1.33
CA ALA A 19 -27.56 -20.82 -0.63
C ALA A 19 -27.65 -21.32 0.82
N VAL A 20 -26.97 -22.43 1.12
CA VAL A 20 -26.77 -22.88 2.50
C VAL A 20 -25.58 -22.10 3.06
N PHE A 21 -25.88 -20.96 3.68
CA PHE A 21 -24.92 -20.26 4.53
C PHE A 21 -24.64 -21.13 5.77
N SER A 22 -23.47 -21.77 5.79
CA SER A 22 -22.96 -22.39 7.01
C SER A 22 -22.31 -21.30 7.86
N PRO A 23 -22.74 -21.05 9.11
CA PRO A 23 -22.08 -20.07 9.96
C PRO A 23 -20.69 -20.58 10.37
N PRO A 24 -19.67 -19.69 10.50
CA PRO A 24 -18.37 -20.07 11.01
C PRO A 24 -18.52 -20.56 12.45
N ARG A 25 -17.92 -21.73 12.73
CA ARG A 25 -17.92 -22.35 14.06
C ARG A 25 -17.27 -21.39 15.04
N ALA A 26 -18.02 -21.01 16.07
CA ALA A 26 -17.51 -20.32 17.24
C ALA A 26 -16.33 -21.08 17.83
N CYS A 27 -15.17 -20.43 17.95
CA CYS A 27 -14.04 -20.94 18.72
C CYS A 27 -14.48 -21.10 20.18
N ARG A 28 -14.55 -22.36 20.64
CA ARG A 28 -14.67 -22.70 22.05
C ARG A 28 -13.46 -22.14 22.80
N ARG A 29 -13.73 -21.38 23.87
CA ARG A 29 -12.78 -21.13 24.95
C ARG A 29 -12.41 -22.46 25.59
N ALA A 30 -11.16 -22.87 25.45
CA ALA A 30 -10.52 -23.74 26.43
C ALA A 30 -9.84 -22.82 27.45
N GLY A 31 -10.37 -22.80 28.68
CA GLY A 31 -9.71 -22.16 29.80
C GLY A 31 -8.55 -23.03 30.27
N SER A 32 -7.39 -22.40 30.46
CA SER A 32 -6.39 -22.84 31.43
C SER A 32 -5.61 -21.60 31.86
N ALA A 33 -5.93 -21.08 33.04
CA ALA A 33 -5.15 -20.06 33.70
C ALA A 33 -3.88 -20.70 34.30
N PRO A 34 -2.68 -20.12 34.08
CA PRO A 34 -1.59 -20.26 35.02
C PRO A 34 -1.57 -19.05 35.97
N GLY A 35 -1.41 -19.33 37.26
CA GLY A 35 -1.32 -18.34 38.34
C GLY A 35 -0.07 -17.46 38.29
N PRO A 36 0.08 -16.52 39.24
CA PRO A 36 1.04 -15.42 39.15
C PRO A 36 2.46 -15.90 39.42
N GLU A 37 3.33 -15.79 38.41
CA GLU A 37 4.77 -15.92 38.57
C GLU A 37 5.35 -14.58 39.02
N LYS A 38 6.07 -14.59 40.15
CA LYS A 38 6.73 -13.43 40.74
C LYS A 38 7.85 -12.93 39.82
N ILE A 39 7.69 -11.74 39.26
CA ILE A 39 8.78 -11.01 38.62
C ILE A 39 9.63 -10.38 39.72
N GLN A 40 10.84 -10.91 39.94
CA GLN A 40 11.88 -10.19 40.67
C GLN A 40 12.48 -9.11 39.76
N VAL A 41 12.38 -7.86 40.20
CA VAL A 41 13.11 -6.74 39.61
C VAL A 41 14.49 -6.70 40.24
N GLN A 42 15.52 -7.14 39.51
CA GLN A 42 16.92 -6.92 39.87
C GLN A 42 17.38 -5.60 39.25
N VAL A 43 17.59 -4.60 40.11
CA VAL A 43 18.18 -3.31 39.75
C VAL A 43 19.69 -3.49 39.71
N PHE A 44 20.31 -3.41 38.53
CA PHE A 44 21.76 -3.24 38.41
C PHE A 44 22.07 -1.81 38.00
N GLY A 45 22.88 -1.17 38.85
CA GLY A 45 23.19 0.24 38.85
C GLY A 45 24.11 0.71 37.72
N ALA A 46 24.05 2.03 37.53
CA ALA A 46 24.86 2.82 36.62
C ALA A 46 26.36 2.71 36.90
N GLY A 47 27.15 2.65 35.82
CA GLY A 47 28.61 2.77 35.83
C GLY A 47 29.13 3.30 34.49
N LEU A 48 29.70 4.50 34.54
CA LEU A 48 30.32 5.30 33.49
C LEU A 48 31.32 4.56 32.57
N GLY A 49 31.37 4.96 31.28
CA GLY A 49 32.66 5.15 30.58
C GLY A 49 32.77 4.81 29.08
N ARG A 50 32.90 5.86 28.26
CA ARG A 50 33.63 6.00 26.97
C ARG A 50 33.01 5.57 25.63
N VAL A 51 32.57 6.61 24.90
CA VAL A 51 32.99 7.03 23.54
C VAL A 51 33.51 5.95 22.59
N PHE A 52 32.74 5.65 21.54
CA PHE A 52 33.22 5.45 20.17
C PHE A 52 32.14 5.90 19.17
N GLY A 53 32.55 6.75 18.22
CA GLY A 53 31.71 7.22 17.12
C GLY A 53 31.64 6.19 15.99
N GLY A 54 30.46 6.09 15.39
CA GLY A 54 30.15 5.25 14.25
C GLY A 54 28.64 5.24 14.07
N SER A 55 28.13 6.06 13.16
CA SER A 55 26.71 6.13 12.83
C SER A 55 26.31 4.93 11.99
N GLU A 56 26.06 3.79 12.65
CA GLU A 56 25.23 2.72 12.09
C GLU A 56 23.76 3.09 12.29
N LEU A 57 23.05 3.31 11.19
CA LEU A 57 21.60 3.46 11.14
C LEU A 57 20.97 2.10 11.51
N GLN A 58 20.87 1.86 12.82
CA GLN A 58 20.28 0.66 13.38
C GLN A 58 18.76 0.69 13.18
N GLU A 59 18.30 -0.14 12.25
CA GLU A 59 16.89 -0.40 11.95
C GLU A 59 16.18 -0.85 13.23
N ARG A 60 15.36 0.04 13.81
CA ARG A 60 14.51 -0.27 14.95
C ARG A 60 13.52 -1.36 14.53
N ARG A 61 13.76 -2.59 14.98
CA ARG A 61 12.69 -3.61 15.05
C ARG A 61 11.66 -3.16 16.08
N VAL A 62 10.63 -2.46 15.60
CA VAL A 62 9.35 -2.38 16.30
C VAL A 62 8.79 -3.80 16.30
N SER A 63 8.93 -4.51 17.42
CA SER A 63 8.22 -5.77 17.65
C SER A 63 6.76 -5.46 17.96
N GLU A 64 6.02 -5.04 16.94
CA GLU A 64 4.58 -5.00 16.97
C GLU A 64 4.07 -6.43 16.76
N ARG A 65 3.16 -6.92 17.62
CA ARG A 65 2.44 -8.16 17.34
C ARG A 65 1.52 -7.88 16.16
N VAL A 66 2.02 -8.10 14.96
CA VAL A 66 1.23 -8.11 13.74
C VAL A 66 0.22 -9.26 13.92
N THR A 67 -1.05 -8.89 14.09
CA THR A 67 -2.20 -9.80 13.88
C THR A 67 -1.91 -10.57 12.60
N LEU A 68 -2.03 -11.90 12.62
CA LEU A 68 -1.80 -12.77 11.46
C LEU A 68 -2.76 -12.38 10.32
N CYS A 69 -2.47 -11.29 9.63
CA CYS A 69 -3.02 -10.98 8.33
C CYS A 69 -2.63 -12.16 7.46
N GLN A 70 -3.61 -12.76 6.81
CA GLN A 70 -3.39 -13.81 5.85
C GLN A 70 -2.56 -13.20 4.73
N ALA A 71 -1.24 -13.35 4.80
CA ALA A 71 -0.31 -12.78 3.84
C ALA A 71 -0.58 -13.45 2.50
N GLY A 72 -1.10 -12.68 1.54
CA GLY A 72 -1.32 -13.12 0.18
C GLY A 72 -0.12 -12.82 -0.70
N CYS A 73 0.05 -13.59 -1.78
CA CYS A 73 0.97 -13.22 -2.85
C CYS A 73 0.30 -12.16 -3.73
N VAL A 74 1.03 -11.09 -4.02
CA VAL A 74 0.58 -10.02 -4.93
C VAL A 74 1.65 -9.84 -6.00
N GLU A 75 1.22 -9.85 -7.26
CA GLU A 75 2.11 -9.54 -8.38
C GLU A 75 2.24 -8.01 -8.47
N VAL A 76 3.48 -7.53 -8.34
CA VAL A 76 3.84 -6.12 -8.48
C VAL A 76 4.79 -6.00 -9.67
N GLU A 77 4.61 -4.97 -10.47
CA GLU A 77 5.48 -4.69 -11.61
C GLU A 77 6.90 -4.32 -11.14
N ALA A 78 7.87 -4.54 -12.01
CA ALA A 78 9.26 -4.23 -11.73
C ALA A 78 9.52 -2.73 -11.92
N ASP A 79 10.51 -2.21 -11.21
CA ASP A 79 11.05 -0.88 -11.49
C ASP A 79 11.74 -0.90 -12.86
N THR A 80 11.63 0.17 -13.64
CA THR A 80 12.15 0.25 -15.02
C THR A 80 13.41 1.10 -15.15
N GLU A 81 13.74 1.92 -14.15
CA GLU A 81 14.89 2.84 -14.21
C GLU A 81 15.99 2.41 -13.23
N ALA A 82 17.17 2.10 -13.75
CA ALA A 82 18.35 1.74 -12.97
C ALA A 82 19.41 2.84 -13.04
N VAL A 83 20.10 3.11 -11.93
CA VAL A 83 21.14 4.16 -11.86
C VAL A 83 22.52 3.56 -12.09
N VAL A 84 23.32 4.20 -12.95
CA VAL A 84 24.72 3.78 -13.21
C VAL A 84 25.54 3.74 -11.92
N GLY A 85 26.33 2.68 -11.76
CA GLY A 85 27.22 2.46 -10.62
C GLY A 85 26.51 2.07 -9.31
N GLN A 86 25.18 2.04 -9.29
CA GLN A 86 24.41 1.55 -8.15
C GLN A 86 23.97 0.11 -8.37
N SER A 87 23.50 -0.51 -7.29
CA SER A 87 22.90 -1.83 -7.36
C SER A 87 21.40 -1.73 -7.59
N PHE A 88 20.86 -2.55 -8.48
CA PHE A 88 19.46 -2.51 -8.89
C PHE A 88 18.77 -3.86 -8.66
N LYS A 89 17.53 -3.82 -8.15
CA LYS A 89 16.72 -5.03 -7.94
C LYS A 89 15.72 -5.17 -9.08
N ILE A 90 15.88 -6.23 -9.88
CA ILE A 90 14.88 -6.61 -10.87
C ILE A 90 13.85 -7.50 -10.18
N ARG A 91 12.65 -6.97 -10.00
CA ARG A 91 11.56 -7.69 -9.35
C ARG A 91 10.83 -8.57 -10.35
N CYS A 92 10.69 -9.85 -10.05
CA CYS A 92 9.83 -10.75 -10.82
C CYS A 92 9.06 -11.65 -9.86
N ILE A 93 7.74 -11.43 -9.76
CA ILE A 93 6.85 -12.17 -8.88
C ILE A 93 5.80 -12.86 -9.75
N SER A 94 5.64 -14.17 -9.55
CA SER A 94 4.57 -14.96 -10.15
C SER A 94 3.83 -15.69 -9.06
N CYS A 95 2.60 -15.25 -8.80
CA CYS A 95 1.75 -15.85 -7.79
C CYS A 95 1.00 -17.05 -8.37
N LYS A 96 0.83 -18.10 -7.56
CA LYS A 96 -0.06 -19.19 -7.93
C LYS A 96 -1.51 -18.71 -7.86
N LYS A 97 -2.35 -19.21 -8.78
CA LYS A 97 -3.79 -18.92 -8.75
C LYS A 97 -4.50 -19.43 -7.49
N ARG A 98 -3.97 -20.51 -6.90
CA ARG A 98 -4.51 -21.19 -5.72
C ARG A 98 -3.34 -21.49 -4.78
N SER A 99 -3.38 -20.96 -3.55
CA SER A 99 -2.23 -20.98 -2.63
C SER A 99 -1.92 -22.35 -2.04
N GLU A 100 -2.95 -23.17 -1.84
CA GLU A 100 -2.90 -24.46 -1.15
C GLU A 100 -2.34 -25.60 -2.02
N THR A 101 -2.21 -25.41 -3.33
CA THR A 101 -1.68 -26.43 -4.23
C THR A 101 -0.16 -26.50 -4.08
N GLU A 102 0.38 -27.67 -3.72
CA GLU A 102 1.83 -27.88 -3.65
C GLU A 102 2.46 -27.70 -5.04
N ALA A 103 3.62 -27.05 -5.08
CA ALA A 103 4.27 -26.68 -6.33
C ALA A 103 5.78 -26.71 -6.18
N GLU A 104 6.44 -27.14 -7.25
CA GLU A 104 7.88 -27.04 -7.42
C GLU A 104 8.14 -26.14 -8.63
N ALA A 105 9.05 -25.19 -8.49
CA ALA A 105 9.39 -24.28 -9.56
C ALA A 105 10.90 -24.10 -9.68
N PHE A 106 11.34 -23.94 -10.91
CA PHE A 106 12.67 -23.43 -11.22
C PHE A 106 12.52 -22.27 -12.19
N THR A 107 13.53 -21.41 -12.21
CA THR A 107 13.42 -20.15 -12.95
C THR A 107 14.62 -19.94 -13.84
N GLN A 108 14.36 -19.39 -15.01
CA GLN A 108 15.36 -19.09 -16.01
C GLN A 108 15.22 -17.63 -16.40
N TRP A 109 16.33 -16.95 -16.45
CA TRP A 109 16.37 -15.55 -16.85
C TRP A 109 17.07 -15.43 -18.19
N PHE A 110 16.47 -14.62 -19.04
CA PHE A 110 17.00 -14.27 -20.34
C PHE A 110 17.18 -12.76 -20.43
N PHE A 111 18.19 -12.34 -21.17
CA PHE A 111 18.51 -10.95 -21.42
C PHE A 111 18.60 -10.71 -22.92
N ARG A 112 17.96 -9.63 -23.36
CA ARG A 112 18.06 -9.07 -24.70
C ARG A 112 18.62 -7.67 -24.55
N GLN A 113 19.81 -7.45 -25.07
CA GLN A 113 20.47 -6.14 -25.03
C GLN A 113 19.77 -5.17 -25.98
N GLU A 114 19.70 -3.90 -25.59
CA GLU A 114 19.15 -2.85 -26.44
C GLU A 114 19.90 -2.78 -27.79
N GLY A 115 19.16 -2.74 -28.90
CA GLY A 115 19.71 -2.74 -30.26
C GLY A 115 20.06 -4.13 -30.84
N THR A 116 19.89 -5.21 -30.07
CA THR A 116 20.05 -6.59 -30.55
C THR A 116 18.74 -7.37 -30.50
N THR A 117 18.60 -8.39 -31.35
CA THR A 117 17.45 -9.31 -31.33
C THR A 117 17.69 -10.57 -30.52
N ASP A 118 18.94 -10.80 -30.11
CA ASP A 118 19.36 -12.08 -29.54
C ASP A 118 18.96 -12.18 -28.06
N LEU A 119 18.25 -13.26 -27.75
CA LEU A 119 17.83 -13.58 -26.39
C LEU A 119 18.81 -14.59 -25.79
N VAL A 120 19.62 -14.13 -24.84
CA VAL A 120 20.66 -14.95 -24.20
C VAL A 120 20.22 -15.38 -22.81
N LYS A 121 20.39 -16.66 -22.47
CA LYS A 121 20.14 -17.17 -21.12
C LYS A 121 21.26 -16.71 -20.18
N ILE A 122 20.91 -15.91 -19.18
CA ILE A 122 21.90 -15.34 -18.25
C ILE A 122 22.09 -16.19 -17.00
N LEU A 123 21.00 -16.69 -16.41
CA LEU A 123 21.05 -17.50 -15.20
C LEU A 123 19.86 -18.45 -15.09
N GLN A 124 20.03 -19.48 -14.28
CA GLN A 124 18.97 -20.36 -13.82
C GLN A 124 19.07 -20.48 -12.30
N TYR A 125 17.93 -20.47 -11.64
CA TYR A 125 17.83 -20.75 -10.21
C TYR A 125 16.89 -21.92 -10.00
N ASP A 126 17.40 -22.92 -9.29
CA ASP A 126 16.67 -24.10 -8.85
C ASP A 126 16.78 -24.19 -7.31
N PRO A 127 15.71 -24.56 -6.59
CA PRO A 127 15.77 -24.77 -5.14
C PRO A 127 16.84 -25.80 -4.70
N TYR A 128 17.18 -26.76 -5.54
CA TYR A 128 18.16 -27.82 -5.26
C TYR A 128 19.56 -27.46 -5.76
N ASP A 129 19.69 -27.06 -7.02
CA ASP A 129 20.98 -26.75 -7.66
C ASP A 129 21.47 -25.31 -7.42
N LYS A 130 20.70 -24.52 -6.66
CA LYS A 130 20.95 -23.11 -6.35
C LYS A 130 21.12 -22.26 -7.63
N LEU A 131 21.83 -21.13 -7.52
CA LEU A 131 22.04 -20.18 -8.60
C LEU A 131 23.16 -20.65 -9.54
N SER A 132 22.83 -20.83 -10.82
CA SER A 132 23.78 -21.11 -11.91
C SER A 132 23.77 -19.97 -12.92
N VAL A 133 24.92 -19.31 -13.12
CA VAL A 133 25.09 -18.23 -14.09
C VAL A 133 25.74 -18.80 -15.35
N TYR A 134 25.16 -18.53 -16.52
CA TYR A 134 25.64 -19.05 -17.82
C TYR A 134 26.39 -18.00 -18.64
N ASP A 135 26.05 -16.72 -18.47
CA ASP A 135 26.65 -15.63 -19.21
C ASP A 135 27.79 -15.00 -18.38
N PRO A 136 29.03 -14.97 -18.89
CA PRO A 136 30.18 -14.42 -18.17
C PRO A 136 30.04 -12.92 -17.89
N ARG A 137 29.23 -12.17 -18.68
CA ARG A 137 28.98 -10.74 -18.45
C ARG A 137 28.29 -10.48 -17.12
N PHE A 138 27.54 -11.47 -16.62
CA PHE A 138 26.76 -11.37 -15.38
C PHE A 138 27.41 -12.13 -14.22
N GLU A 139 28.58 -12.72 -14.42
CA GLU A 139 29.32 -13.44 -13.40
C GLU A 139 29.80 -12.46 -12.32
N ASN A 140 29.59 -12.80 -11.04
CA ASN A 140 29.89 -11.96 -9.86
C ASN A 140 29.14 -10.62 -9.75
N LEU A 141 28.31 -10.25 -10.74
CA LEU A 141 27.46 -9.06 -10.68
C LEU A 141 26.05 -9.38 -10.20
N VAL A 142 25.54 -10.58 -10.51
CA VAL A 142 24.17 -10.95 -10.16
C VAL A 142 24.10 -11.73 -8.85
N MET A 143 23.16 -11.36 -7.99
CA MET A 143 22.83 -12.06 -6.75
C MET A 143 21.34 -12.42 -6.68
N TRP A 144 21.04 -13.54 -6.02
CA TRP A 144 19.67 -13.99 -5.81
C TRP A 144 19.00 -13.29 -4.62
N ASN A 145 17.88 -12.60 -4.87
CA ASN A 145 17.07 -11.91 -3.87
C ASN A 145 15.62 -12.43 -3.80
N GLY A 146 15.33 -13.57 -4.43
CA GLY A 146 14.00 -14.20 -4.39
C GLY A 146 13.79 -15.09 -3.16
N THR A 147 12.73 -15.88 -3.21
CA THR A 147 12.43 -16.92 -2.22
C THR A 147 13.60 -17.90 -2.13
N LYS A 148 14.00 -18.28 -0.90
CA LYS A 148 15.10 -19.21 -0.63
C LYS A 148 14.57 -20.41 0.15
N ASN A 149 15.17 -21.58 -0.06
CA ASN A 149 14.93 -22.81 0.70
C ASN A 149 13.49 -23.38 0.65
N ILE A 150 12.69 -22.98 -0.33
CA ILE A 150 11.33 -23.48 -0.56
C ILE A 150 11.22 -23.85 -2.05
N ALA A 151 10.59 -24.98 -2.36
CA ALA A 151 10.43 -25.44 -3.74
C ALA A 151 9.44 -24.58 -4.56
N ASP A 152 8.44 -23.99 -3.89
CA ASP A 152 7.51 -23.04 -4.49
C ASP A 152 8.12 -21.64 -4.59
N LEU A 153 8.81 -21.37 -5.70
CA LEU A 153 9.35 -20.06 -6.01
C LEU A 153 8.23 -19.14 -6.51
N GLN A 154 7.80 -18.20 -5.67
CA GLN A 154 6.83 -17.15 -6.01
C GLN A 154 7.52 -15.80 -6.28
N ASP A 155 8.50 -15.43 -5.46
CA ASP A 155 9.39 -14.29 -5.70
C ASP A 155 10.70 -14.80 -6.32
N VAL A 156 11.00 -14.33 -7.52
CA VAL A 156 12.11 -14.73 -8.37
C VAL A 156 13.09 -13.57 -8.59
N SER A 157 13.02 -12.54 -7.75
CA SER A 157 13.77 -11.30 -7.97
C SER A 157 15.29 -11.52 -7.93
N ILE A 158 15.99 -10.84 -8.83
CA ILE A 158 17.46 -10.84 -8.89
C ILE A 158 18.00 -9.43 -8.60
N PHE A 159 19.24 -9.37 -8.17
CA PHE A 159 19.94 -8.13 -7.86
C PHE A 159 21.16 -8.00 -8.75
N ILE A 160 21.31 -6.90 -9.46
CA ILE A 160 22.48 -6.59 -10.28
C ILE A 160 23.32 -5.56 -9.53
N LEU A 161 24.57 -5.92 -9.23
CA LEU A 161 25.57 -5.04 -8.63
C LEU A 161 26.26 -4.20 -9.70
N ASN A 162 26.61 -2.96 -9.36
CA ASN A 162 27.37 -2.04 -10.22
C ASN A 162 26.81 -1.96 -11.64
N VAL A 163 25.58 -1.45 -11.77
CA VAL A 163 24.90 -1.34 -13.07
C VAL A 163 25.69 -0.43 -14.02
N THR A 164 25.87 -0.87 -15.27
CA THR A 164 26.48 -0.10 -16.36
C THR A 164 25.45 0.10 -17.47
N SER A 165 25.72 1.00 -18.41
CA SER A 165 24.86 1.25 -19.57
C SER A 165 24.68 0.02 -20.48
N GLU A 166 25.56 -0.97 -20.39
CA GLU A 166 25.44 -2.22 -21.17
C GLU A 166 24.37 -3.17 -20.63
N HIS A 167 23.93 -2.97 -19.39
CA HIS A 167 22.84 -3.73 -18.78
C HIS A 167 21.46 -3.18 -19.17
N ALA A 168 21.39 -2.13 -19.99
CA ALA A 168 20.13 -1.62 -20.53
C ALA A 168 19.55 -2.61 -21.55
N GLY A 169 18.24 -2.85 -21.46
CA GLY A 169 17.56 -3.77 -22.36
C GLY A 169 16.34 -4.44 -21.76
N GLU A 170 16.01 -5.61 -22.30
CA GLU A 170 14.84 -6.37 -21.94
C GLU A 170 15.23 -7.66 -21.21
N TYR A 171 14.72 -7.81 -19.99
CA TYR A 171 14.90 -8.99 -19.16
C TYR A 171 13.61 -9.81 -19.18
N ILE A 172 13.75 -11.11 -19.42
CA ILE A 172 12.63 -12.04 -19.44
C ILE A 172 12.87 -13.07 -18.34
N CYS A 173 12.04 -13.04 -17.29
CA CYS A 173 11.99 -14.11 -16.32
C CYS A 173 10.99 -15.17 -16.78
N SER A 174 11.48 -16.39 -16.96
CA SER A 174 10.71 -17.57 -17.30
C SER A 174 10.62 -18.46 -16.07
N ILE A 175 9.40 -18.62 -15.55
CA ILE A 175 9.10 -19.43 -14.38
C ILE A 175 8.44 -20.70 -14.89
N ASN A 176 9.14 -21.82 -14.71
CA ASN A 176 8.60 -23.13 -14.98
C ASN A 176 8.17 -23.76 -13.66
N ARG A 177 6.85 -23.95 -13.50
CA ARG A 177 6.24 -24.43 -12.27
C ARG A 177 5.47 -25.72 -12.55
N THR A 178 5.76 -26.75 -11.78
CA THR A 178 5.00 -28.00 -11.74
C THR A 178 4.07 -27.96 -10.52
N LEU A 179 2.77 -27.98 -10.77
CA LEU A 179 1.73 -28.05 -9.74
C LEU A 179 1.38 -29.51 -9.46
N HIS A 180 1.35 -29.89 -8.19
CA HIS A 180 0.95 -31.21 -7.73
C HIS A 180 -0.48 -31.16 -7.19
N TYR A 181 -1.39 -31.89 -7.83
CA TYR A 181 -2.78 -32.01 -7.42
C TYR A 181 -3.01 -33.32 -6.65
N ALA A 182 -4.16 -33.38 -5.96
CA ALA A 182 -4.63 -34.62 -5.37
C ALA A 182 -4.77 -35.70 -6.47
N ASN A 183 -4.40 -36.95 -6.13
CA ASN A 183 -4.37 -38.12 -7.01
C ASN A 183 -3.19 -38.18 -8.00
N GLU A 184 -2.01 -37.67 -7.61
CA GLU A 184 -0.74 -37.82 -8.35
C GLU A 184 -0.72 -37.15 -9.75
N PHE A 185 -1.70 -36.31 -10.05
CA PHE A 185 -1.69 -35.50 -11.26
C PHE A 185 -0.74 -34.32 -11.10
N SER A 186 0.25 -34.24 -11.98
CA SER A 186 1.14 -33.08 -12.10
C SER A 186 0.81 -32.27 -13.36
N HIS A 187 0.83 -30.95 -13.23
CA HIS A 187 0.63 -30.04 -14.36
C HIS A 187 1.76 -29.03 -14.42
N ASN A 188 2.44 -28.98 -15.57
CA ASN A 188 3.51 -28.03 -15.82
C ASN A 188 2.94 -26.75 -16.44
N ILE A 189 3.34 -25.60 -15.91
CA ILE A 189 2.99 -24.28 -16.43
C ILE A 189 4.28 -23.48 -16.61
N LEU A 190 4.39 -22.84 -17.77
CA LEU A 190 5.45 -21.88 -18.07
C LEU A 190 4.87 -20.47 -18.10
N ILE A 191 5.40 -19.58 -17.26
CA ILE A 191 5.03 -18.16 -17.23
C ILE A 191 6.24 -17.33 -17.60
N ASN A 192 6.10 -16.49 -18.62
CA ASN A 192 7.14 -15.53 -18.99
C ASN A 192 6.66 -14.12 -18.63
N LYS A 193 7.52 -13.36 -17.96
CA LYS A 193 7.29 -11.95 -17.65
C LYS A 193 8.46 -11.16 -18.23
N THR A 194 8.11 -10.15 -19.01
CA THR A 194 9.06 -9.25 -19.67
C THR A 194 9.17 -7.97 -18.86
N ILE A 195 10.40 -7.51 -18.64
CA ILE A 195 10.74 -6.33 -17.87
C ILE A 195 11.73 -5.51 -18.70
N HIS A 196 11.38 -4.27 -19.00
CA HIS A 196 12.27 -3.35 -19.69
C HIS A 196 13.01 -2.49 -18.67
N ILE A 197 14.33 -2.39 -18.82
CA ILE A 197 15.19 -1.62 -17.91
C ILE A 197 16.00 -0.62 -18.73
N ASP A 198 15.82 0.64 -18.36
CA ASP A 198 16.59 1.78 -18.84
C ASP A 198 17.62 2.18 -17.79
N VAL A 199 18.85 2.42 -18.24
CA VAL A 199 19.95 2.82 -17.36
C VAL A 199 20.17 4.32 -17.46
N VAL A 200 19.94 5.04 -16.37
CA VAL A 200 20.08 6.50 -16.26
C VAL A 200 21.30 6.88 -15.41
N GLU A 201 21.94 8.00 -15.73
CA GLU A 201 23.08 8.50 -14.93
C GLU A 201 22.65 9.01 -13.55
N LYS A 202 21.41 9.49 -13.44
CA LYS A 202 20.86 10.09 -12.22
C LYS A 202 19.43 9.60 -12.00
N ALA A 203 19.14 9.19 -10.76
CA ALA A 203 17.80 8.79 -10.35
C ALA A 203 16.78 9.90 -10.66
N ASN A 204 15.76 9.58 -11.45
CA ASN A 204 14.63 10.46 -11.62
C ASN A 204 13.62 10.23 -10.49
N ARG A 205 12.91 11.29 -10.08
CA ARG A 205 11.79 11.14 -9.16
C ARG A 205 10.55 10.82 -9.96
N ASP A 206 9.74 9.90 -9.44
CA ASP A 206 8.49 9.53 -10.08
C ASP A 206 7.62 10.79 -10.32
N THR A 207 7.20 10.98 -11.57
CA THR A 207 6.41 12.13 -12.00
C THR A 207 5.11 12.22 -11.20
N ALA A 208 4.51 11.07 -10.86
CA ALA A 208 3.32 11.02 -10.02
C ALA A 208 3.57 11.56 -8.60
N SER A 209 4.76 11.30 -8.03
CA SER A 209 5.16 11.86 -6.73
C SER A 209 5.32 13.38 -6.78
N ILE A 210 5.96 13.90 -7.83
CA ILE A 210 6.14 15.35 -8.00
C ILE A 210 4.77 16.03 -8.16
N VAL A 211 3.90 15.48 -9.00
CA VAL A 211 2.56 16.06 -9.26
C VAL A 211 1.70 16.00 -8.00
N SER A 212 1.68 14.90 -7.27
CA SER A 212 0.88 14.78 -6.05
C SER A 212 1.34 15.73 -4.94
N GLU A 213 2.64 15.97 -4.81
CA GLU A 213 3.19 16.98 -3.89
C GLU A 213 2.72 18.40 -4.26
N ILE A 214 2.84 18.78 -5.53
CA ILE A 214 2.38 20.09 -6.00
C ILE A 214 0.87 20.25 -5.82
N MET A 215 0.08 19.23 -6.21
CA MET A 215 -1.37 19.26 -6.09
C MET A 215 -1.84 19.38 -4.63
N MET A 216 -1.14 18.73 -3.69
CA MET A 216 -1.41 18.87 -2.27
C MET A 216 -1.27 20.33 -1.83
N TYR A 217 -0.17 21.01 -2.19
CA TYR A 217 0.05 22.41 -1.82
C TYR A 217 -0.99 23.35 -2.45
N VAL A 218 -1.33 23.15 -3.74
CA VAL A 218 -2.35 23.97 -4.42
C VAL A 218 -3.71 23.85 -3.73
N LEU A 219 -4.14 22.63 -3.40
CA LEU A 219 -5.41 22.42 -2.70
C LEU A 219 -5.41 23.08 -1.32
N ILE A 220 -4.32 22.97 -0.56
CA ILE A 220 -4.21 23.62 0.75
C ILE A 220 -4.31 25.15 0.62
N VAL A 221 -3.59 25.76 -0.32
CA VAL A 221 -3.60 27.22 -0.50
C VAL A 221 -4.98 27.72 -0.97
N VAL A 222 -5.63 27.03 -1.90
CA VAL A 222 -6.96 27.43 -2.38
C VAL A 222 -8.01 27.30 -1.28
N LEU A 223 -8.01 26.20 -0.54
CA LEU A 223 -8.96 25.99 0.57
C LEU A 223 -8.73 26.99 1.70
N THR A 224 -7.47 27.30 2.04
CA THR A 224 -7.16 28.30 3.08
C THR A 224 -7.58 29.70 2.67
N ILE A 225 -7.31 30.12 1.43
CA ILE A 225 -7.78 31.43 0.91
C ILE A 225 -9.30 31.50 0.95
N TRP A 226 -9.99 30.43 0.56
CA TRP A 226 -11.45 30.39 0.61
C TRP A 226 -11.99 30.50 2.05
N LEU A 227 -11.44 29.73 3.00
CA LEU A 227 -11.84 29.85 4.41
C LEU A 227 -11.56 31.24 4.98
N VAL A 228 -10.43 31.85 4.63
CA VAL A 228 -10.10 33.23 5.04
C VAL A 228 -11.09 34.23 4.43
N ALA A 229 -11.49 34.04 3.17
CA ALA A 229 -12.49 34.89 2.52
C ALA A 229 -13.86 34.79 3.22
N GLU A 230 -14.31 33.58 3.57
CA GLU A 230 -15.55 33.37 4.34
C GLU A 230 -15.45 33.97 5.75
N MET A 231 -14.30 33.82 6.42
CA MET A 231 -14.05 34.43 7.73
C MET A 231 -14.12 35.95 7.67
N ILE A 232 -13.48 36.59 6.68
CA ILE A 232 -13.54 38.04 6.48
C ILE A 232 -14.96 38.49 6.12
N TYR A 233 -15.65 37.73 5.25
CA TYR A 233 -17.01 38.03 4.84
C TYR A 233 -17.99 38.00 6.03
N CYS A 234 -17.94 36.94 6.84
CA CYS A 234 -18.73 36.82 8.06
C CYS A 234 -18.35 37.90 9.08
N TYR A 235 -17.06 38.18 9.27
CA TYR A 235 -16.59 39.20 10.19
C TYR A 235 -17.14 40.59 9.83
N LYS A 236 -17.02 41.00 8.56
CA LYS A 236 -17.56 42.31 8.11
C LYS A 236 -19.07 42.39 8.27
N LYS A 237 -19.80 41.31 7.98
CA LYS A 237 -21.25 41.26 8.12
C LYS A 237 -21.69 41.40 9.59
N ILE A 238 -21.01 40.72 10.51
CA ILE A 238 -21.32 40.80 11.95
C ILE A 238 -20.92 42.16 12.51
N ALA A 239 -19.78 42.73 12.12
CA ALA A 239 -19.37 44.06 12.55
C ALA A 239 -20.41 45.13 12.17
N ALA A 240 -20.91 45.10 10.93
CA ALA A 240 -21.97 46.01 10.49
C ALA A 240 -23.28 45.83 11.30
N ALA A 241 -23.64 44.59 11.66
CA ALA A 241 -24.81 44.32 12.50
C ALA A 241 -24.59 44.73 13.96
N THR A 242 -23.36 44.63 14.46
CA THR A 242 -22.98 45.00 15.84
C THR A 242 -22.94 46.51 16.00
N GLU A 243 -22.48 47.26 15.00
CA GLU A 243 -22.56 48.73 14.99
C GLU A 243 -24.01 49.22 15.00
N ALA A 244 -24.89 48.57 14.21
CA ALA A 244 -26.33 48.86 14.23
C ALA A 244 -26.98 48.55 15.59
N ALA A 245 -26.68 47.39 16.19
CA ALA A 245 -27.19 47.02 17.52
C ALA A 245 -26.61 47.89 18.65
N ALA A 246 -25.36 48.34 18.53
CA ALA A 246 -24.75 49.27 19.49
C ALA A 246 -25.42 50.66 19.44
N GLN A 247 -25.83 51.11 18.26
CA GLN A 247 -26.58 52.35 18.10
C GLN A 247 -28.02 52.24 18.63
N GLU A 248 -28.68 51.09 18.45
CA GLU A 248 -29.99 50.83 19.07
C GLU A 248 -29.89 50.79 20.60
N ASN A 249 -28.91 50.08 21.17
CA ASN A 249 -28.68 50.08 22.62
C ASN A 249 -28.34 51.49 23.17
N ALA A 250 -27.54 52.29 22.47
CA ALA A 250 -27.26 53.67 22.88
C ALA A 250 -28.50 54.58 22.77
N SER A 251 -29.37 54.34 21.79
CA SER A 251 -30.65 55.06 21.66
C SER A 251 -31.65 54.67 22.75
N GLU A 252 -31.63 53.42 23.23
CA GLU A 252 -32.46 52.96 24.34
C GLU A 252 -32.05 53.62 25.67
N TYR A 253 -30.74 53.77 25.93
CA TYR A 253 -30.26 54.53 27.11
C TYR A 253 -30.59 56.04 27.05
N LEU A 254 -30.57 56.65 25.85
CA LEU A 254 -31.01 58.04 25.66
C LEU A 254 -32.55 58.17 25.76
N ALA A 255 -33.31 57.14 25.40
CA ALA A 255 -34.75 57.14 25.52
C ALA A 255 -35.21 57.05 26.99
N ILE A 256 -34.56 56.24 27.83
CA ILE A 256 -34.90 56.10 29.27
C ILE A 256 -34.65 57.41 30.06
N THR A 257 -33.65 58.21 29.67
CA THR A 257 -33.44 59.55 30.27
C THR A 257 -34.43 60.61 29.77
N SER A 258 -35.08 60.39 28.62
CA SER A 258 -36.12 61.28 28.11
C SER A 258 -37.50 60.99 28.70
N GLU A 259 -37.87 59.73 28.93
CA GLU A 259 -39.19 59.38 29.50
C GLU A 259 -39.32 59.76 30.99
N SER A 260 -38.22 59.79 31.73
CA SER A 260 -38.21 60.21 33.14
C SER A 260 -38.25 61.74 33.32
N LYS A 261 -38.04 62.52 32.24
CA LYS A 261 -38.06 64.00 32.30
C LYS A 261 -39.47 64.59 32.10
N GLU A 262 -40.39 63.86 31.49
CA GLU A 262 -41.73 64.35 31.14
C GLU A 262 -42.82 64.10 32.22
N ASN A 263 -42.54 63.33 33.28
CA ASN A 263 -43.52 63.05 34.36
C ASN A 263 -43.25 63.83 35.67
N CYS A 264 -42.64 65.02 35.61
CA CYS A 264 -42.36 65.84 36.80
C CYS A 264 -42.75 67.32 36.67
N THR A 265 -43.74 67.67 35.83
CA THR A 265 -44.33 69.02 35.84
C THR A 265 -45.85 68.95 35.69
N GLY A 266 -46.57 68.88 36.81
CA GLY A 266 -48.03 68.87 36.80
C GLY A 266 -48.75 68.79 38.13
N VAL A 267 -48.18 69.26 39.24
CA VAL A 267 -48.96 69.63 40.43
C VAL A 267 -48.98 71.15 40.49
N GLN A 268 -50.09 71.75 40.02
CA GLN A 268 -50.42 73.13 40.38
C GLN A 268 -51.34 73.11 41.59
N VAL A 269 -50.80 73.62 42.70
CA VAL A 269 -51.54 74.17 43.82
C VAL A 269 -52.10 75.52 43.37
N ALA A 270 -53.38 75.77 43.64
CA ALA A 270 -53.92 77.12 43.74
C ALA A 270 -54.96 77.16 44.87
N GLU A 271 -54.86 78.23 45.63
CA GLU A 271 -55.65 78.74 46.76
C GLU A 271 -57.14 78.36 46.83
#